data_AF-A0A7Y2HT14-F1
#
_entry.id   AF-A0A7Y2HT14-F1
#
_cell.length_a   1.000
_cell.length_b   1.000
_cell.length_c   1.000
_cell.angle_alpha   90.00
_cell.angle_beta   90.00
_cell.angle_gamma   90.00
#
_symmetry.space_group_name_H-M   'P 1'
#
loop_
_entity.id
_entity.type
_entity.pdbx_description
1 polymer ?
#
loop_
_entity_poly.entity_id
_entity_poly.type
_entity_poly.pdbx_seq_one_letter_code
_entity_poly.pdbx_strand_id
1 'polypeptide(L)'
;AVLEIPIKTAALDGRGIDRAISWAGALLQDPHRAMAAQRGVDPEGVYVAYFSYGSPATRYGLWAGRRVVEVNETPTKDLQAFIDAVKDIRHRESVRLKTVTWNGTTEVITLKLDTQYWPAYEIRRMDSGWRRSAFGPTGS
;
A
#
# COMPACT_ATOMS: atom_id res chain seq x y z
N ALA A 1 8.44 3.57 43.57
CA ALA A 1 8.48 2.30 42.83
C ALA A 1 8.86 2.61 41.39
N VAL A 2 9.95 2.04 40.90
CA VAL A 2 10.42 2.23 39.52
C VAL A 2 9.74 1.15 38.67
N LEU A 3 9.03 1.56 37.61
CA LEU A 3 8.42 0.64 36.66
C LEU A 3 9.42 0.38 35.53
N GLU A 4 9.98 -0.82 35.47
CA GLU A 4 10.78 -1.27 34.33
C GLU A 4 9.84 -1.68 33.20
N ILE A 5 9.75 -0.85 32.15
CA ILE A 5 9.02 -1.17 30.93
C ILE A 5 10.01 -1.81 29.96
N PRO A 6 9.90 -3.11 29.64
CA PRO A 6 10.77 -3.75 28.66
C PRO A 6 10.43 -3.23 27.25
N ILE A 7 11.16 -2.21 26.81
CA ILE A 7 11.13 -1.76 25.42
C ILE A 7 11.87 -2.83 24.60
N LYS A 8 11.15 -3.54 23.74
CA LYS A 8 11.76 -4.32 22.66
C LYS A 8 12.45 -3.33 21.71
N THR A 9 13.71 -3.04 21.97
CA THR A 9 14.60 -2.31 21.06
C THR A 9 14.86 -3.19 19.85
N ALA A 10 13.95 -3.13 18.88
CA ALA A 10 14.23 -3.63 17.55
C ALA A 10 15.26 -2.67 16.94
N ALA A 11 16.44 -3.20 16.63
CA ALA A 11 17.48 -2.44 15.94
C ALA A 11 16.88 -1.71 14.73
N LEU A 12 17.04 -0.38 14.70
CA LEU A 12 16.95 0.38 13.46
C LEU A 12 18.22 0.02 12.69
N ASP A 13 18.19 -1.05 11.91
CA ASP A 13 19.12 -1.09 10.79
C ASP A 13 18.74 0.10 9.90
N GLY A 14 19.71 0.84 9.36
CA GLY A 14 19.43 1.96 8.45
C GLY A 14 18.81 1.51 7.11
N ARG A 15 18.16 0.34 7.08
CA ARG A 15 17.55 -0.28 5.91
C ARG A 15 16.10 0.19 5.90
N GLY A 16 15.81 1.15 5.03
CA GLY A 16 14.47 1.73 4.87
C GLY A 16 13.45 0.73 4.31
N ILE A 17 12.82 1.09 3.19
CA ILE A 17 11.82 0.23 2.53
C ILE A 17 12.54 -0.94 1.83
N ASP A 18 12.07 -2.16 2.02
CA ASP A 18 12.56 -3.38 1.35
C ASP A 18 11.53 -4.01 0.40
N ARG A 19 10.29 -3.48 0.40
CA ARG A 19 9.17 -3.97 -0.38
C ARG A 19 8.22 -2.83 -0.73
N ALA A 20 7.82 -2.75 -1.99
CA ALA A 20 6.80 -1.82 -2.45
C ALA A 20 6.01 -2.43 -3.61
N ILE A 21 4.83 -1.88 -3.87
CA ILE A 21 3.95 -2.32 -4.96
C ILE A 21 3.60 -1.12 -5.84
N SER A 22 3.65 -1.30 -7.15
CA SER A 22 2.97 -0.43 -8.10
C SER A 22 1.63 -1.07 -8.46
N TRP A 23 0.53 -0.37 -8.24
CA TRP A 23 -0.81 -0.84 -8.59
C TRP A 23 -1.70 0.33 -8.99
N ALA A 24 -2.35 0.25 -10.16
CA ALA A 24 -3.23 1.30 -10.69
C ALA A 24 -2.57 2.70 -10.77
N GLY A 25 -1.23 2.73 -10.87
CA GLY A 25 -0.40 3.93 -10.85
C GLY A 25 -0.16 4.56 -9.47
N ALA A 26 -0.56 3.90 -8.39
CA ALA A 26 -0.11 4.21 -7.03
C ALA A 26 1.13 3.38 -6.66
N LEU A 27 2.03 3.99 -5.89
CA LEU A 27 3.12 3.32 -5.20
C LEU A 27 2.71 3.09 -3.74
N LEU A 28 2.69 1.83 -3.33
CA LEU A 28 2.17 1.35 -2.07
C LEU A 28 3.27 0.69 -1.25
N GLN A 29 3.25 0.92 0.08
CA GLN A 29 4.17 0.30 1.02
C GLN A 29 3.49 -0.02 2.35
N ASP A 30 4.07 -0.92 3.14
CA ASP A 30 3.66 -1.06 4.54
C ASP A 30 4.01 0.23 5.30
N PRO A 31 3.19 0.69 6.25
CA PRO A 31 3.47 1.87 7.05
C PRO A 31 4.80 1.69 7.80
N HIS A 32 5.79 2.53 7.49
CA HIS A 32 7.09 2.46 8.15
C HIS A 32 6.91 2.75 9.65
N ARG A 33 7.54 1.97 10.52
CA ARG A 33 7.41 2.10 12.00
C ARG A 33 7.72 3.51 12.50
N ALA A 34 8.70 4.19 11.90
CA ALA A 34 9.00 5.59 12.23
C ALA A 34 7.85 6.56 11.85
N MET A 35 7.12 6.31 10.75
CA MET A 35 5.93 7.10 10.41
C MET A 35 4.79 6.85 11.39
N ALA A 36 4.57 5.60 11.78
CA ALA A 36 3.57 5.24 12.79
C ALA A 36 3.86 5.94 14.13
N ALA A 37 5.13 5.90 14.59
CA ALA A 37 5.54 6.48 15.86
C ALA A 37 5.61 8.02 15.85
N GLN A 38 6.09 8.65 14.76
CA GLN A 38 6.28 10.11 14.71
C GLN A 38 5.01 10.89 14.35
N ARG A 39 4.06 10.27 13.63
CA ARG A 39 2.84 10.94 13.16
C ARG A 39 1.56 10.40 13.79
N GLY A 40 1.66 9.48 14.75
CA GLY A 40 0.49 8.84 15.39
C GLY A 40 -0.37 8.04 14.39
N VAL A 41 0.24 7.58 13.31
CA VAL A 41 -0.47 6.87 12.23
C VAL A 41 -0.61 5.41 12.65
N ASP A 42 -1.84 4.91 12.60
CA ASP A 42 -2.14 3.50 12.84
C ASP A 42 -1.28 2.62 11.92
N PRO A 43 -0.57 1.61 12.45
CA PRO A 43 0.29 0.73 11.65
C PRO A 43 -0.49 -0.18 10.71
N GLU A 44 -1.80 -0.36 10.88
CA GLU A 44 -2.60 -1.21 10.01
C GLU A 44 -2.93 -0.52 8.68
N GLY A 45 -2.98 -1.30 7.60
CA GLY A 45 -3.29 -0.78 6.27
C GLY A 45 -2.05 -0.51 5.42
N VAL A 46 -2.26 -0.23 4.14
CA VAL A 46 -1.20 -0.02 3.17
C VAL A 46 -1.08 1.44 2.83
N TYR A 47 0.09 2.01 3.05
CA TYR A 47 0.36 3.43 2.83
C TYR A 47 0.54 3.76 1.34
N VAL A 48 -0.15 4.81 0.89
CA VAL A 48 0.01 5.38 -0.45
C VAL A 48 1.16 6.38 -0.41
N ALA A 49 2.32 5.96 -0.91
CA ALA A 49 3.54 6.79 -0.91
C ALA A 49 3.55 7.80 -2.05
N TYR A 50 3.04 7.40 -3.22
CA TYR A 50 3.03 8.23 -4.41
C TYR A 50 1.90 7.80 -5.35
N PHE A 51 1.55 8.69 -6.29
CA PHE A 51 0.68 8.39 -7.41
C PHE A 51 1.23 9.05 -8.67
N SER A 52 1.06 8.39 -9.81
CA SER A 52 1.45 8.94 -11.11
C SER A 52 0.30 9.73 -11.73
N TYR A 53 0.57 10.91 -12.29
CA TYR A 53 -0.44 11.70 -12.98
C TYR A 53 -1.06 10.96 -14.17
N GLY A 54 -2.37 11.11 -14.36
CA GLY A 54 -3.11 10.42 -15.42
C GLY A 54 -3.41 8.95 -15.14
N SER A 55 -2.96 8.42 -14.01
CA SER A 55 -3.28 7.05 -13.58
C SER A 55 -4.71 6.92 -13.06
N PRO A 56 -5.26 5.70 -13.02
CA PRO A 56 -6.48 5.41 -12.28
C PRO A 56 -6.42 5.91 -10.83
N ALA A 57 -5.30 5.74 -10.12
CA ALA A 57 -5.13 6.25 -8.76
C ALA A 57 -5.47 7.74 -8.67
N THR A 58 -4.90 8.57 -9.54
CA THR A 58 -5.20 10.02 -9.56
C THR A 58 -6.62 10.34 -10.02
N ARG A 59 -7.13 9.62 -11.02
CA ARG A 59 -8.45 9.87 -11.59
C ARG A 59 -9.57 9.60 -10.59
N TYR A 60 -9.37 8.63 -9.70
CA TYR A 60 -10.38 8.16 -8.74
C TYR A 60 -10.08 8.57 -7.29
N GLY A 61 -9.08 9.41 -7.06
CA GLY A 61 -8.84 10.01 -5.74
C GLY A 61 -8.05 9.17 -4.74
N LEU A 62 -7.25 8.20 -5.20
CA LEU A 62 -6.30 7.48 -4.35
C LEU A 62 -5.05 8.34 -4.12
N TRP A 63 -5.16 9.28 -3.18
CA TRP A 63 -4.10 10.26 -2.90
C TRP A 63 -3.00 9.73 -1.98
N ALA A 64 -1.79 10.25 -2.19
CA ALA A 64 -0.65 9.99 -1.33
C ALA A 64 -0.90 10.51 0.10
N GLY A 65 -0.28 9.87 1.08
CA GLY A 65 -0.48 10.18 2.50
C GLY A 65 -1.68 9.48 3.15
N ARG A 66 -2.50 8.77 2.36
CA ARG A 66 -3.60 7.92 2.85
C ARG A 66 -3.12 6.50 3.11
N ARG A 67 -3.88 5.74 3.88
CA ARG A 67 -3.76 4.29 4.00
C ARG A 67 -4.97 3.61 3.37
N VAL A 68 -4.77 2.54 2.62
CA VAL A 68 -5.83 1.62 2.21
C VAL A 68 -6.00 0.59 3.33
N VAL A 69 -7.22 0.47 3.86
CA VAL A 69 -7.53 -0.45 4.97
C VAL A 69 -8.49 -1.58 4.57
N GLU A 70 -9.13 -1.45 3.42
CA GLU A 70 -10.06 -2.45 2.87
C GLU A 70 -10.07 -2.38 1.34
N VAL A 71 -10.13 -3.55 0.70
CA VAL A 71 -10.30 -3.73 -0.74
C VAL A 71 -11.51 -4.64 -0.94
N ASN A 72 -12.55 -4.18 -1.65
CA ASN A 72 -13.77 -4.96 -1.92
C ASN A 72 -14.29 -5.70 -0.68
N GLU A 73 -14.51 -4.98 0.42
CA GLU A 73 -15.01 -5.54 1.70
C GLU A 73 -14.04 -6.50 2.42
N THR A 74 -12.84 -6.70 1.86
CA THR A 74 -11.78 -7.51 2.47
C THR A 74 -10.81 -6.59 3.25
N PRO A 75 -10.70 -6.76 4.58
CA PRO A 75 -9.73 -6.02 5.37
C PRO A 75 -8.31 -6.23 4.85
N THR A 76 -7.54 -5.14 4.78
CA THR A 76 -6.20 -5.14 4.21
C THR A 76 -5.24 -4.58 5.23
N LYS A 77 -4.62 -5.46 6.04
CA LYS A 77 -3.75 -5.04 7.15
C LYS A 77 -2.32 -4.71 6.72
N ASP A 78 -1.87 -5.26 5.60
CA ASP A 78 -0.50 -5.17 5.11
C ASP A 78 -0.44 -5.32 3.57
N LEU A 79 0.73 -5.11 2.98
CA LEU A 79 0.98 -5.24 1.55
C LEU A 79 0.61 -6.61 0.99
N GLN A 80 0.81 -7.69 1.76
CA GLN A 80 0.51 -9.04 1.28
C GLN A 80 -1.01 -9.23 1.15
N ALA A 81 -1.77 -8.85 2.18
CA ALA A 81 -3.22 -8.84 2.15
C ALA A 81 -3.76 -7.99 0.99
N PHE A 82 -3.09 -6.87 0.67
CA PHE A 82 -3.47 -6.02 -0.46
C PHE A 82 -3.29 -6.77 -1.78
N ILE A 83 -2.12 -7.40 -2.02
CA ILE A 83 -1.86 -8.20 -3.22
C ILE A 83 -2.93 -9.29 -3.36
N ASP A 84 -3.17 -10.04 -2.29
CA ASP A 84 -4.11 -11.15 -2.32
C ASP A 84 -5.53 -10.70 -2.64
N ALA A 85 -5.93 -9.50 -2.20
CA ALA A 85 -7.23 -8.92 -2.49
C ALA A 85 -7.36 -8.36 -3.94
N VAL A 86 -6.26 -7.98 -4.59
CA VAL A 86 -6.32 -7.31 -5.92
C VAL A 86 -5.79 -8.15 -7.08
N LYS A 87 -5.00 -9.20 -6.83
CA LYS A 87 -4.27 -9.92 -7.89
C LYS A 87 -5.17 -10.56 -8.93
N ASP A 88 -6.41 -10.92 -8.59
CA ASP A 88 -7.31 -11.60 -9.53
C ASP A 88 -8.31 -10.65 -10.20
N ILE A 89 -8.26 -9.35 -9.91
CA ILE A 89 -9.16 -8.34 -10.47
C ILE A 89 -8.75 -7.99 -11.89
N ARG A 90 -9.68 -8.11 -12.85
CA ARG A 90 -9.38 -7.97 -14.28
C ARG A 90 -9.38 -6.52 -14.77
N HIS A 91 -8.84 -6.35 -15.98
CA HIS A 91 -8.89 -5.09 -16.71
C HIS A 91 -10.31 -4.52 -16.75
N ARG A 92 -10.45 -3.22 -16.46
CA ARG A 92 -11.72 -2.46 -16.43
C ARG A 92 -12.72 -2.88 -15.34
N GLU A 93 -12.38 -3.80 -14.45
CA GLU A 93 -13.20 -4.03 -13.26
C GLU A 93 -13.06 -2.87 -12.27
N SER A 94 -14.12 -2.67 -11.49
CA SER A 94 -14.18 -1.65 -10.44
C SER A 94 -13.72 -2.24 -9.11
N VAL A 95 -12.92 -1.47 -8.38
CA VAL A 95 -12.41 -1.85 -7.06
C VAL A 95 -12.83 -0.80 -6.05
N ARG A 96 -13.53 -1.23 -5.00
CA ARG A 96 -13.89 -0.37 -3.88
C ARG A 96 -12.76 -0.38 -2.87
N LEU A 97 -12.20 0.79 -2.57
CA LEU A 97 -11.19 0.97 -1.54
C LEU A 97 -11.75 1.77 -0.38
N LYS A 98 -11.55 1.30 0.85
CA LYS A 98 -11.67 2.14 2.05
C LYS A 98 -10.30 2.70 2.36
N THR A 99 -10.21 4.02 2.45
CA THR A 99 -8.98 4.73 2.80
C THR A 99 -9.13 5.52 4.07
N VAL A 100 -8.03 5.70 4.80
CA VAL A 100 -7.97 6.50 6.01
C VAL A 100 -6.86 7.54 5.86
N THR A 101 -7.18 8.80 6.14
CA THR A 101 -6.20 9.91 6.17
C THR A 101 -5.39 9.87 7.46
N TRP A 102 -4.33 10.69 7.54
CA TRP A 102 -3.50 10.79 8.73
C TRP A 102 -4.27 11.27 9.98
N ASN A 103 -5.35 12.05 9.82
CA ASN A 103 -6.21 12.51 10.91
C ASN A 103 -7.38 11.56 11.22
N GLY A 104 -7.41 10.36 10.64
CA GLY A 104 -8.41 9.33 10.94
C GLY A 104 -9.71 9.42 10.13
N THR A 105 -9.86 10.41 9.24
CA THR A 105 -11.02 10.49 8.35
C THR A 105 -11.04 9.31 7.38
N THR A 106 -12.16 8.59 7.37
CA THR A 106 -12.37 7.46 6.47
C THR A 106 -13.12 7.90 5.22
N GLU A 107 -12.65 7.48 4.06
CA GLU A 107 -13.30 7.71 2.76
C GLU A 107 -13.35 6.42 1.95
N VAL A 108 -14.44 6.20 1.23
CA VAL A 108 -14.58 5.09 0.28
C VAL A 108 -14.51 5.64 -1.13
N ILE A 109 -13.61 5.08 -1.94
CA ILE A 109 -13.50 5.38 -3.36
C ILE A 109 -13.75 4.12 -4.19
N THR A 110 -14.29 4.28 -5.40
CA THR A 110 -14.41 3.20 -6.37
C THR A 110 -13.58 3.56 -7.59
N LEU A 111 -12.51 2.81 -7.84
CA LEU A 111 -11.62 3.03 -8.98
C LEU A 111 -11.79 1.95 -10.03
N LYS A 112 -11.65 2.33 -11.31
CA LYS A 112 -11.69 1.39 -12.42
C LYS A 112 -10.27 1.04 -12.86
N LEU A 113 -9.94 -0.24 -12.90
CA LEU A 113 -8.59 -0.69 -13.26
C LEU A 113 -8.29 -0.53 -14.75
N ASP A 114 -7.02 -0.24 -15.01
CA ASP A 114 -6.43 -0.23 -16.35
C ASP A 114 -5.11 -1.00 -16.31
N THR A 115 -5.19 -2.33 -16.35
CA THR A 115 -4.00 -3.20 -16.32
C THR A 115 -3.24 -3.24 -17.65
N GLN A 116 -3.75 -2.59 -18.70
CA GLN A 116 -3.05 -2.48 -19.98
C GLN A 116 -1.95 -1.41 -19.88
N TYR A 117 -2.29 -0.23 -19.37
CA TYR A 117 -1.34 0.88 -19.22
C TYR A 117 -0.72 0.97 -17.82
N TRP A 118 -1.37 0.41 -16.81
CA TRP A 118 -0.93 0.42 -15.41
C TRP A 118 -0.85 -1.00 -14.82
N PRO A 119 0.00 -1.89 -15.37
CA PRO A 119 0.16 -3.24 -14.87
C PRO A 119 0.70 -3.24 -13.43
N ALA A 120 0.25 -4.22 -12.65
CA ALA A 120 0.65 -4.35 -11.26
C ALA A 120 1.96 -5.12 -11.13
N TYR A 121 2.84 -4.65 -10.25
CA TYR A 121 4.09 -5.33 -9.95
C TYR A 121 4.58 -5.02 -8.53
N GLU A 122 5.23 -6.00 -7.95
CA GLU A 122 5.95 -5.88 -6.70
C GLU A 122 7.43 -5.56 -6.99
N ILE A 123 8.02 -4.71 -6.15
CA ILE A 123 9.45 -4.49 -6.08
C ILE A 123 9.91 -4.96 -4.69
N ARG A 124 10.86 -5.89 -4.65
CA ARG A 124 11.40 -6.45 -3.41
C ARG A 124 12.92 -6.39 -3.42
N ARG A 125 13.52 -5.98 -2.32
CA ARG A 125 14.96 -5.97 -2.10
C ARG A 125 15.42 -7.38 -1.77
N MET A 126 16.35 -7.90 -2.55
CA MET A 126 17.05 -9.16 -2.34
C MET A 126 18.53 -8.88 -2.05
N ASP A 127 19.29 -9.92 -1.70
CA ASP A 127 20.75 -9.80 -1.50
C ASP A 127 21.46 -9.32 -2.76
N SER A 128 20.95 -9.70 -3.94
CA SER A 128 21.46 -9.28 -5.25
C SER A 128 20.96 -7.90 -5.71
N GLY A 129 20.22 -7.18 -4.87
CA GLY A 129 19.62 -5.89 -5.18
C GLY A 129 18.11 -5.96 -5.38
N TRP A 130 17.55 -4.94 -6.04
CA TRP A 130 16.11 -4.82 -6.24
C TRP A 130 15.61 -5.70 -7.38
N ARG A 131 14.55 -6.48 -7.12
CA ARG A 131 13.88 -7.32 -8.11
C ARG A 131 12.44 -6.88 -8.27
N ARG A 132 11.99 -6.85 -9.53
CA ARG A 132 10.58 -6.62 -9.90
C ARG A 132 9.91 -7.93 -10.31
N SER A 133 8.71 -8.17 -9.83
CA SER A 133 7.85 -9.30 -10.20
C SER A 133 6.44 -8.81 -10.50
N ALA A 134 5.93 -9.12 -11.69
CA ALA A 134 4.54 -8.83 -12.02
C ALA A 134 3.59 -9.69 -11.19
N PHE A 135 2.41 -9.17 -10.90
CA PHE A 135 1.31 -9.95 -10.34
C PHE A 135 -0.02 -9.52 -10.96
N GLY A 136 -0.97 -10.45 -10.96
CA GLY A 136 -2.29 -10.27 -11.53
C GLY A 136 -2.33 -10.21 -13.06
N PRO A 137 -3.51 -9.91 -13.64
CA PRO A 137 -3.72 -10.00 -15.06
C PRO A 137 -3.02 -8.86 -15.80
N THR A 138 -2.07 -9.20 -16.66
CA THR A 138 -1.59 -8.32 -17.73
C THR A 138 -2.68 -8.16 -18.79
N GLY A 139 -2.82 -6.95 -19.35
CA GLY A 139 -3.82 -6.63 -20.37
C GLY A 139 -3.85 -7.68 -21.49
N SER A 140 -5.05 -8.16 -21.79
CA SER A 140 -5.40 -9.03 -22.93
C SER A 140 -5.73 -8.20 -24.16
#